data_AF-A0A4U6BG84-F1
#
_entry.id   AF-A0A4U6BG84-F1
#
_cell.length_a   1.000
_cell.length_b   1.000
_cell.length_c   1.000
_cell.angle_alpha   90.00
_cell.angle_beta   90.00
_cell.angle_gamma   90.00
#
_symmetry.space_group_name_H-M   'P 1'
#
loop_
_entity.id
_entity.type
_entity.pdbx_description
1 polymer ?
#
loop_
_entity_poly.entity_id
_entity_poly.type
_entity_poly.pdbx_seq_one_letter_code
_entity_poly.pdbx_strand_id
1 'polypeptide(L)'
;MQRQLAAVRAIERKRQCMSEKSQGGFFNACRDLANQRRRVEAALGAARGGSFARSFENCRTSARQQARQRQPTEATAKGAQAPQQQKSTLKKYGNVVRPGKAMLYCVRLSDGYLFPAPNSQFVSSDAAEAVLRQCQYICEDQAMDVYVLEGSDLETDQMISIRSKTSYKDLPRAFMYRSQENFQKCDWNRYVDRIHELQMTQMMSENMEDVSVPVPESRPESDEDEISTEATASITADRPLIDRPIRIIGTPFLPAQSSAQ
;
A
#
# COMPACT_ATOMS: atom_id res chain seq x y z
N MET A 1 22.76 23.78 -20.39
CA MET A 1 23.19 22.39 -20.64
C MET A 1 24.53 22.02 -20.00
N GLN A 2 25.61 22.82 -20.07
CA GLN A 2 26.88 22.51 -19.37
C GLN A 2 26.75 22.41 -17.83
N ARG A 3 25.89 23.22 -17.20
CA ARG A 3 25.57 23.11 -15.76
C ARG A 3 24.94 21.76 -15.37
N GLN A 4 24.16 21.15 -16.27
CA GLN A 4 23.54 19.83 -16.03
C GLN A 4 24.58 18.71 -16.08
N LEU A 5 25.53 18.78 -17.00
CA LEU A 5 26.65 17.85 -17.06
C LEU A 5 27.50 17.90 -15.77
N ALA A 6 27.76 19.10 -15.24
CA ALA A 6 28.48 19.27 -13.98
C ALA A 6 27.71 18.68 -12.78
N ALA A 7 26.38 18.83 -12.75
CA ALA A 7 25.52 18.25 -11.72
C ALA A 7 25.53 16.70 -11.76
N VAL A 8 25.40 16.09 -12.94
CA VAL A 8 25.47 14.62 -13.09
C VAL A 8 26.83 14.09 -12.63
N ARG A 9 27.94 14.73 -13.04
CA ARG A 9 29.30 14.36 -12.60
C ARG A 9 29.55 14.56 -11.10
N ALA A 10 28.85 15.51 -10.46
CA ALA A 10 28.91 15.67 -9.00
C ALA A 10 28.22 14.50 -8.28
N ILE A 11 27.08 14.03 -8.81
CA ILE A 11 26.34 12.89 -8.26
C ILE A 11 27.11 11.57 -8.49
N GLU A 12 27.74 11.39 -9.65
CA GLU A 12 28.61 10.23 -9.94
C GLU A 12 29.75 10.10 -8.91
N ARG A 13 30.40 11.22 -8.57
CA ARG A 13 31.47 11.25 -7.55
C ARG A 13 30.93 10.94 -6.14
N LYS A 14 29.80 11.53 -5.75
CA LYS A 14 29.17 11.29 -4.44
C LYS A 14 28.78 9.83 -4.24
N ARG A 15 28.32 9.15 -5.29
CA ARG A 15 27.90 7.74 -5.23
C ARG A 15 29.00 6.73 -5.58
N GLN A 16 30.24 7.20 -5.78
CA GLN A 16 31.38 6.37 -6.16
C GLN A 16 31.07 5.43 -7.34
N CYS A 17 30.30 5.91 -8.30
CA CYS A 17 29.94 5.16 -9.49
C CYS A 17 31.14 5.10 -10.44
N MET A 18 32.07 4.18 -10.18
CA MET A 18 33.16 3.85 -11.09
C MET A 18 32.66 2.81 -12.10
N SER A 19 33.16 2.85 -13.34
CA SER A 19 32.71 2.02 -14.46
C SER A 19 32.60 0.52 -14.12
N GLU A 20 33.43 0.05 -13.18
CA GLU A 20 33.51 -1.35 -12.74
C GLU A 20 32.43 -1.75 -11.72
N LYS A 21 31.83 -0.82 -10.96
CA LYS A 21 30.76 -1.10 -9.98
C LYS A 21 29.35 -1.15 -10.60
N SER A 22 29.25 -1.20 -11.93
CA SER A 22 27.98 -1.27 -12.66
C SER A 22 27.35 -2.67 -12.71
N GLN A 23 28.00 -3.66 -12.07
CA GLN A 23 27.55 -5.04 -11.99
C GLN A 23 26.57 -5.24 -10.81
N GLY A 24 25.34 -4.78 -10.98
CA GLY A 24 24.23 -5.02 -10.06
C GLY A 24 22.92 -5.08 -10.82
N GLY A 25 21.91 -5.77 -10.27
CA GLY A 25 20.66 -6.15 -10.94
C GLY A 25 19.82 -5.00 -11.53
N PHE A 26 18.59 -5.33 -11.96
CA PHE A 26 17.70 -4.49 -12.78
C PHE A 26 17.56 -3.02 -12.33
N PHE A 27 17.72 -2.71 -11.04
CA PHE A 27 17.77 -1.35 -10.50
C PHE A 27 19.20 -0.96 -10.09
N ASN A 28 20.02 -0.55 -11.06
CA ASN A 28 21.37 -0.04 -10.80
C ASN A 28 21.43 1.49 -10.99
N ALA A 29 21.53 2.22 -9.88
CA ALA A 29 21.58 3.70 -9.90
C ALA A 29 22.77 4.26 -10.67
N CYS A 30 23.92 3.55 -10.69
CA CYS A 30 25.09 3.96 -11.47
C CYS A 30 24.87 3.77 -12.99
N ARG A 31 24.12 2.74 -13.39
CA ARG A 31 23.73 2.53 -14.80
C ARG A 31 22.77 3.63 -15.29
N ASP A 32 21.84 4.06 -14.44
CA ASP A 32 20.92 5.15 -14.81
C ASP A 32 21.65 6.50 -14.94
N LEU A 33 22.56 6.83 -14.00
CA LEU A 33 23.42 8.02 -14.10
C LEU A 33 24.26 8.02 -15.38
N ALA A 34 24.84 6.89 -15.77
CA ALA A 34 25.59 6.76 -17.03
C ALA A 34 24.71 6.97 -18.28
N ASN A 35 23.43 6.56 -18.23
CA ASN A 35 22.47 6.80 -19.30
C ASN A 35 22.10 8.29 -19.39
N GLN A 36 21.86 8.93 -18.25
CA GLN A 36 21.56 10.37 -18.19
C GLN A 36 22.73 11.20 -18.70
N ARG A 37 23.98 10.85 -18.35
CA ARG A 37 25.17 11.52 -18.87
C ARG A 37 25.24 11.47 -20.40
N ARG A 38 25.05 10.29 -20.99
CA ARG A 38 25.04 10.10 -22.45
C ARG A 38 23.96 10.92 -23.16
N ARG A 39 22.77 11.02 -22.57
CA ARG A 39 21.68 11.86 -23.13
C ARG A 39 22.04 13.34 -23.13
N VAL A 40 22.62 13.84 -22.05
CA VAL A 40 23.04 15.26 -21.95
C VAL A 40 24.22 15.55 -22.89
N GLU A 41 25.16 14.61 -23.04
CA GLU A 41 26.27 14.72 -23.98
C GLU A 41 25.80 14.71 -25.44
N ALA A 42 24.84 13.83 -25.80
CA ALA A 42 24.23 13.80 -27.14
C ALA A 42 23.45 15.10 -27.44
N ALA A 43 22.69 15.61 -26.47
CA ALA A 43 21.98 16.88 -26.61
C ALA A 43 22.94 18.08 -26.77
N LEU A 44 24.07 18.06 -26.06
CA LEU A 44 25.14 19.05 -26.24
C LEU A 44 25.82 18.95 -27.61
N GLY A 45 26.00 17.74 -28.14
CA GLY A 45 26.52 17.50 -29.49
C GLY A 45 25.57 18.00 -30.57
N ALA A 46 24.27 17.70 -30.44
CA ALA A 46 23.23 18.19 -31.35
C ALA A 46 23.10 19.73 -31.30
N ALA A 47 23.22 20.33 -30.12
CA ALA A 47 23.21 21.79 -29.96
C ALA A 47 24.48 22.48 -30.50
N ARG A 48 25.63 21.78 -30.53
CA ARG A 48 26.89 22.29 -31.11
C ARG A 48 26.99 22.10 -32.62
N GLY A 49 26.24 21.15 -33.20
CA GLY A 49 26.18 20.90 -34.65
C GLY A 49 25.15 21.73 -35.43
N GLY A 50 24.53 22.73 -34.80
CA GLY A 50 23.48 23.52 -35.42
C GLY A 50 23.99 24.79 -36.11
N SER A 51 24.57 24.65 -37.31
CA SER A 51 24.58 25.65 -38.39
C SER A 51 25.29 25.09 -39.63
N PHE A 52 24.61 24.23 -40.39
CA PHE A 52 24.51 24.25 -41.86
C PHE A 52 23.72 23.00 -42.32
N ALA A 53 22.86 23.18 -43.31
CA ALA A 53 21.92 22.21 -43.91
C ALA A 53 20.59 22.00 -43.14
N ARG A 54 19.73 23.01 -43.19
CA ARG A 54 18.28 22.79 -43.39
C ARG A 54 18.01 22.98 -44.88
N SER A 55 17.56 21.93 -45.58
CA SER A 55 16.35 21.95 -46.42
C SER A 55 16.25 20.71 -47.31
N PHE A 56 15.04 20.15 -47.34
CA PHE A 56 14.47 19.30 -48.40
C PHE A 56 15.13 17.94 -48.68
N GLU A 57 14.59 16.87 -48.09
CA GLU A 57 13.80 15.89 -48.86
C GLU A 57 13.15 14.82 -47.97
N ASN A 58 11.82 14.90 -47.90
CA ASN A 58 10.87 13.80 -48.04
C ASN A 58 11.20 12.42 -47.44
N CYS A 59 10.45 12.11 -46.39
CA CYS A 59 9.48 11.01 -46.40
C CYS A 59 9.95 9.67 -47.00
N ARG A 60 10.63 8.85 -46.18
CA ARG A 60 10.56 7.36 -46.17
C ARG A 60 11.62 6.82 -45.21
N THR A 61 11.19 6.17 -44.13
CA THR A 61 11.83 4.98 -43.48
C THR A 61 11.27 4.71 -42.07
N SER A 62 9.95 4.78 -41.90
CA SER A 62 9.27 4.05 -40.80
C SER A 62 8.85 2.67 -41.29
N ALA A 63 9.82 1.83 -41.64
CA ALA A 63 9.58 0.44 -42.04
C ALA A 63 10.88 -0.38 -42.04
N ARG A 64 11.56 -0.50 -40.88
CA ARG A 64 12.64 -1.50 -40.74
C ARG A 64 13.09 -1.81 -39.31
N GLN A 65 12.16 -2.10 -38.40
CA GLN A 65 12.48 -2.81 -37.14
C GLN A 65 11.41 -3.85 -36.77
N GLN A 66 10.96 -4.63 -37.77
CA GLN A 66 10.33 -5.93 -37.55
C GLN A 66 10.76 -6.83 -38.71
N ALA A 67 11.81 -7.62 -38.50
CA ALA A 67 12.09 -8.92 -39.13
C ALA A 67 13.59 -9.25 -39.01
N ARG A 68 13.87 -10.52 -38.70
CA ARG A 68 15.16 -11.19 -38.43
C ARG A 68 15.55 -11.06 -36.95
N GLN A 69 15.44 -12.12 -36.14
CA GLN A 69 16.02 -13.44 -36.40
C GLN A 69 15.13 -14.55 -35.82
N ARG A 70 14.62 -15.41 -36.70
CA ARG A 70 14.46 -16.85 -36.44
C ARG A 70 15.53 -17.53 -37.30
N GLN A 71 16.33 -18.42 -36.71
CA GLN A 71 16.43 -19.83 -37.10
C GLN A 71 17.57 -20.56 -36.33
N PRO A 72 17.55 -21.91 -36.30
CA PRO A 72 17.72 -22.74 -35.09
C PRO A 72 19.09 -23.45 -35.03
N THR A 73 19.37 -24.16 -33.92
CA THR A 73 20.01 -25.50 -33.89
C THR A 73 20.12 -26.02 -32.44
N GLU A 74 20.23 -27.34 -32.35
CA GLU A 74 20.02 -28.20 -31.19
C GLU A 74 21.24 -28.34 -30.27
N ALA A 75 20.96 -28.81 -29.05
CA ALA A 75 21.77 -29.65 -28.16
C ALA A 75 23.19 -29.19 -27.73
N THR A 76 23.40 -29.03 -26.41
CA THR A 76 24.04 -30.07 -25.54
C THR A 76 24.51 -29.46 -24.21
N ALA A 77 23.90 -29.97 -23.12
CA ALA A 77 24.44 -30.34 -21.80
C ALA A 77 25.41 -29.44 -20.98
N LYS A 78 25.03 -29.38 -19.68
CA LYS A 78 25.85 -29.36 -18.44
C LYS A 78 26.41 -28.01 -17.94
N GLY A 79 25.90 -27.63 -16.77
CA GLY A 79 26.48 -26.61 -15.89
C GLY A 79 25.66 -26.48 -14.62
N ALA A 80 25.78 -27.46 -13.72
CA ALA A 80 25.16 -27.46 -12.41
C ALA A 80 25.66 -26.30 -11.55
N GLN A 81 24.75 -25.64 -10.81
CA GLN A 81 25.04 -25.03 -9.51
C GLN A 81 23.73 -24.74 -8.73
N ALA A 82 23.56 -25.56 -7.69
CA ALA A 82 22.79 -25.43 -6.45
C ALA A 82 21.54 -24.53 -6.37
N PRO A 83 20.34 -25.09 -6.08
CA PRO A 83 19.24 -24.29 -5.54
C PRO A 83 19.48 -24.10 -4.03
N GLN A 84 19.79 -22.86 -3.62
CA GLN A 84 19.62 -22.48 -2.23
C GLN A 84 18.13 -22.56 -1.89
N GLN A 85 17.83 -23.49 -1.00
CA GLN A 85 16.53 -23.72 -0.40
C GLN A 85 16.13 -22.46 0.39
N GLN A 86 15.27 -21.65 -0.18
CA GLN A 86 14.30 -20.89 0.60
C GLN A 86 12.93 -21.47 0.30
N LYS A 87 12.49 -22.30 1.24
CA LYS A 87 11.12 -22.80 1.34
C LYS A 87 10.20 -21.59 1.50
N SER A 88 9.60 -21.11 0.42
CA SER A 88 8.29 -20.48 0.47
C SER A 88 7.32 -21.35 -0.31
N THR A 89 6.53 -22.11 0.44
CA THR A 89 5.36 -22.84 -0.06
C THR A 89 4.26 -21.86 -0.45
N LEU A 90 4.48 -20.99 -1.45
CA LEU A 90 3.54 -19.92 -1.81
C LEU A 90 3.35 -19.67 -3.32
N LYS A 91 3.99 -20.44 -4.22
CA LYS A 91 3.76 -20.34 -5.67
C LYS A 91 2.48 -21.03 -6.16
N LYS A 92 1.35 -20.93 -5.44
CA LYS A 92 0.13 -21.67 -5.83
C LYS A 92 -0.67 -20.98 -6.93
N TYR A 93 -0.49 -19.66 -7.12
CA TYR A 93 -1.34 -18.84 -8.00
C TYR A 93 -0.58 -18.01 -9.05
N GLY A 94 0.75 -18.15 -9.12
CA GLY A 94 1.63 -17.33 -9.99
C GLY A 94 1.36 -17.43 -11.49
N ASN A 95 0.59 -18.44 -11.93
CA ASN A 95 0.23 -18.62 -13.34
C ASN A 95 -1.10 -17.95 -13.72
N VAL A 96 -1.88 -17.45 -12.75
CA VAL A 96 -3.23 -16.88 -12.96
C VAL A 96 -3.23 -15.35 -12.84
N VAL A 97 -2.18 -14.75 -12.27
CA VAL A 97 -2.10 -13.31 -12.05
C VAL A 97 -0.90 -12.77 -12.83
N ARG A 98 -1.17 -12.10 -13.95
CA ARG A 98 -0.14 -11.36 -14.69
C ARG A 98 0.10 -10.01 -14.02
N PRO A 99 1.34 -9.69 -13.61
CA PRO A 99 1.63 -8.42 -12.96
C PRO A 99 1.43 -7.24 -13.94
N GLY A 100 0.64 -6.24 -13.52
CA GLY A 100 0.57 -4.93 -14.17
C GLY A 100 -0.82 -4.47 -14.63
N LYS A 101 -1.81 -5.36 -14.75
CA LYS A 101 -3.21 -4.98 -15.13
C LYS A 101 -4.31 -5.85 -14.52
N ALA A 102 -3.94 -6.83 -13.70
CA ALA A 102 -4.91 -7.74 -13.11
C ALA A 102 -5.66 -7.06 -11.96
N MET A 103 -6.99 -7.08 -11.99
CA MET A 103 -7.84 -6.65 -10.87
C MET A 103 -8.44 -7.85 -10.16
N LEU A 104 -8.47 -7.79 -8.82
CA LEU A 104 -9.14 -8.79 -8.01
C LEU A 104 -10.57 -8.40 -7.64
N TYR A 105 -11.44 -9.40 -7.65
CA TYR A 105 -12.84 -9.31 -7.24
C TYR A 105 -13.13 -10.35 -6.17
N CYS A 106 -13.80 -9.93 -5.11
CA CYS A 106 -14.43 -10.83 -4.16
C CYS A 106 -15.77 -11.27 -4.75
N VAL A 107 -16.06 -12.57 -4.73
CA VAL A 107 -17.32 -13.13 -5.21
C VAL A 107 -17.92 -14.03 -4.13
N ARG A 108 -19.18 -13.74 -3.77
CA ARG A 108 -19.98 -14.56 -2.89
C ARG A 108 -20.58 -15.70 -3.67
N LEU A 109 -20.22 -16.93 -3.32
CA LEU A 109 -20.68 -18.12 -4.02
C LEU A 109 -22.19 -18.35 -3.83
N SER A 110 -22.79 -17.77 -2.77
CA SER A 110 -24.20 -17.93 -2.38
C SER A 110 -25.22 -17.23 -3.29
N ASP A 111 -24.83 -16.19 -4.00
CA ASP A 111 -25.73 -15.42 -4.87
C ASP A 111 -25.01 -14.76 -6.07
N GLY A 112 -23.72 -15.05 -6.22
CA GLY A 112 -22.88 -14.41 -7.22
C GLY A 112 -22.68 -12.92 -6.98
N TYR A 113 -22.85 -12.42 -5.75
CA TYR A 113 -22.52 -11.03 -5.49
C TYR A 113 -21.03 -10.78 -5.67
N LEU A 114 -20.67 -9.78 -6.47
CA LEU A 114 -19.28 -9.44 -6.78
C LEU A 114 -18.97 -7.99 -6.44
N PHE A 115 -17.75 -7.75 -5.95
CA PHE A 115 -17.23 -6.41 -5.70
C PHE A 115 -15.70 -6.38 -5.81
N PRO A 116 -15.08 -5.22 -6.12
CA PRO A 116 -13.62 -5.11 -6.18
C PRO A 116 -12.99 -5.40 -4.82
N ALA A 117 -11.99 -6.27 -4.79
CA ALA A 117 -11.28 -6.59 -3.55
C ALA A 117 -10.55 -5.37 -2.97
N PRO A 118 -10.38 -5.28 -1.63
CA PRO A 118 -9.49 -4.29 -1.04
C PRO A 118 -8.07 -4.47 -1.61
N ASN A 119 -7.43 -3.35 -1.99
CA ASN A 119 -6.13 -3.34 -2.67
C ASN A 119 -6.09 -4.14 -4.00
N SER A 120 -7.22 -4.25 -4.71
CA SER A 120 -7.37 -5.02 -5.96
C SER A 120 -6.38 -4.70 -7.07
N GLN A 121 -5.75 -3.52 -7.04
CA GLN A 121 -4.80 -3.05 -8.06
C GLN A 121 -3.33 -3.44 -7.78
N PHE A 122 -3.01 -3.87 -6.55
CA PHE A 122 -1.63 -4.03 -6.08
C PHE A 122 -1.20 -5.49 -5.89
N VAL A 123 -1.83 -6.41 -6.60
CA VAL A 123 -1.83 -7.80 -6.17
C VAL A 123 -0.69 -8.61 -6.80
N SER A 124 0.19 -9.12 -5.94
CA SER A 124 1.05 -10.26 -6.25
C SER A 124 0.25 -11.56 -6.07
N SER A 125 0.60 -12.63 -6.80
CA SER A 125 -0.10 -13.93 -6.70
C SER A 125 -0.22 -14.48 -5.27
N ASP A 126 0.67 -14.04 -4.38
CA ASP A 126 0.81 -14.56 -3.03
C ASP A 126 -0.14 -13.86 -2.04
N ALA A 127 -0.75 -12.73 -2.43
CA ALA A 127 -1.72 -12.00 -1.61
C ALA A 127 -3.17 -12.52 -1.74
N ALA A 128 -3.42 -13.50 -2.62
CA ALA A 128 -4.77 -14.00 -2.88
C ALA A 128 -5.46 -14.58 -1.63
N GLU A 129 -4.72 -15.27 -0.75
CA GLU A 129 -5.27 -15.83 0.48
C GLU A 129 -5.60 -14.74 1.52
N ALA A 130 -4.76 -13.70 1.61
CA ALA A 130 -5.03 -12.55 2.48
C ALA A 130 -6.27 -11.79 2.01
N VAL A 131 -6.38 -11.56 0.71
CA VAL A 131 -7.56 -10.95 0.08
C VAL A 131 -8.81 -11.78 0.33
N LEU A 132 -8.73 -13.10 0.20
CA LEU A 132 -9.86 -13.97 0.50
C LEU A 132 -10.35 -13.80 1.94
N ARG A 133 -9.44 -13.76 2.92
CA ARG A 133 -9.84 -13.54 4.32
C ARG A 133 -10.50 -12.17 4.52
N GLN A 134 -10.04 -11.15 3.81
CA GLN A 134 -10.69 -9.84 3.83
C GLN A 134 -12.11 -9.90 3.23
N CYS A 135 -12.30 -10.58 2.10
CA CYS A 135 -13.62 -10.80 1.50
C CYS A 135 -14.57 -11.51 2.48
N GLN A 136 -14.08 -12.55 3.17
CA GLN A 136 -14.84 -13.29 4.17
C GLN A 136 -15.24 -12.42 5.37
N TYR A 137 -14.34 -11.53 5.81
CA TYR A 137 -14.62 -10.60 6.89
C TYR A 137 -15.66 -9.55 6.49
N ILE A 138 -15.54 -8.95 5.29
CA ILE A 138 -16.44 -7.90 4.79
C ILE A 138 -17.89 -8.38 4.68
N CYS A 139 -18.10 -9.65 4.36
CA CYS A 139 -19.43 -10.19 4.11
C CYS A 139 -19.92 -11.19 5.15
N GLU A 140 -19.09 -11.47 6.16
CA GLU A 140 -19.38 -12.44 7.23
C GLU A 140 -19.74 -13.84 6.73
N ASP A 141 -19.25 -14.19 5.53
CA ASP A 141 -19.55 -15.43 4.84
C ASP A 141 -18.26 -16.17 4.49
N GLN A 142 -18.20 -17.45 4.84
CA GLN A 142 -17.07 -18.32 4.49
C GLN A 142 -17.13 -18.77 3.03
N ALA A 143 -18.32 -18.79 2.42
CA ALA A 143 -18.57 -19.16 1.03
C ALA A 143 -18.20 -18.03 0.05
N MET A 144 -17.00 -17.48 0.23
CA MET A 144 -16.36 -16.50 -0.63
C MET A 144 -15.28 -17.14 -1.48
N ASP A 145 -15.10 -16.61 -2.67
CA ASP A 145 -13.92 -16.88 -3.49
C ASP A 145 -13.39 -15.61 -4.13
N VAL A 146 -12.13 -15.65 -4.56
CA VAL A 146 -11.45 -14.51 -5.19
C VAL A 146 -11.27 -14.81 -6.67
N TYR A 147 -11.72 -13.89 -7.50
CA TYR A 147 -11.59 -13.95 -8.93
C TYR A 147 -10.61 -12.88 -9.42
N VAL A 148 -9.91 -13.18 -10.49
CA VAL A 148 -8.99 -12.27 -11.16
C VAL A 148 -9.48 -11.93 -12.56
N LEU A 149 -9.42 -10.65 -12.88
CA LEU A 149 -9.64 -10.11 -14.20
C LEU A 149 -8.28 -9.67 -14.75
N GLU A 150 -7.69 -10.45 -15.67
CA GLU A 150 -6.30 -10.22 -16.12
C GLU A 150 -6.09 -8.98 -17.00
N GLY A 151 -7.17 -8.47 -17.62
CA GLY A 151 -7.13 -7.36 -18.58
C GLY A 151 -8.21 -6.32 -18.28
N SER A 152 -7.87 -5.05 -18.48
CA SER A 152 -8.81 -3.92 -18.31
C SER A 152 -9.85 -3.84 -19.43
N ASP A 153 -9.62 -4.55 -20.53
CA ASP A 153 -10.49 -4.71 -21.70
C ASP A 153 -11.51 -5.84 -21.52
N LEU A 154 -11.32 -6.69 -20.51
CA LEU A 154 -12.21 -7.80 -20.20
C LEU A 154 -13.35 -7.32 -19.30
N GLU A 155 -14.52 -7.91 -19.50
CA GLU A 155 -15.67 -7.67 -18.64
C GLU A 155 -15.64 -8.56 -17.38
N THR A 156 -16.40 -8.18 -16.36
CA THR A 156 -16.50 -8.96 -15.11
C THR A 156 -17.01 -10.39 -15.32
N ASP A 157 -17.60 -10.68 -16.47
CA ASP A 157 -18.09 -12.01 -16.83
C ASP A 157 -16.95 -12.99 -17.20
N GLN A 158 -15.77 -12.46 -17.57
CA GLN A 158 -14.59 -13.21 -17.98
C GLN A 158 -13.56 -13.36 -16.85
N MET A 159 -13.92 -13.00 -15.62
CA MET A 159 -13.05 -13.20 -14.47
C MET A 159 -12.89 -14.70 -14.15
N ILE A 160 -11.71 -15.09 -13.67
CA ILE A 160 -11.35 -16.48 -13.40
C ILE A 160 -11.08 -16.65 -11.90
N SER A 161 -11.64 -17.69 -11.27
CA SER A 161 -11.37 -17.99 -9.86
C SER A 161 -9.89 -18.35 -9.68
N ILE A 162 -9.26 -17.77 -8.65
CA ILE A 162 -7.89 -18.10 -8.28
C ILE A 162 -7.79 -19.53 -7.75
N ARG A 163 -8.82 -20.02 -7.04
CA ARG A 163 -8.83 -21.32 -6.39
C ARG A 163 -9.22 -22.45 -7.33
N SER A 164 -10.38 -22.34 -7.98
CA SER A 164 -10.95 -23.39 -8.82
C SER A 164 -10.54 -23.27 -10.29
N LYS A 165 -10.01 -22.12 -10.72
CA LYS A 165 -9.69 -21.81 -12.12
C LYS A 165 -10.90 -21.91 -13.05
N THR A 166 -12.10 -21.76 -12.51
CA THR A 166 -13.35 -21.72 -13.28
C THR A 166 -13.70 -20.28 -13.64
N SER A 167 -14.35 -20.08 -14.77
CA SER A 167 -14.88 -18.76 -15.12
C SER A 167 -16.01 -18.39 -14.17
N TYR A 168 -16.21 -17.09 -13.96
CA TYR A 168 -17.35 -16.61 -13.19
C TYR A 168 -18.69 -16.89 -13.88
N LYS A 169 -18.72 -16.93 -15.23
CA LYS A 169 -19.91 -17.38 -15.99
C LYS A 169 -20.33 -18.81 -15.68
N ASP A 170 -19.38 -19.67 -15.33
CA ASP A 170 -19.66 -21.09 -15.06
C ASP A 170 -20.25 -21.29 -13.65
N LEU A 171 -20.27 -20.24 -12.82
CA LEU A 171 -20.89 -20.28 -11.50
C LEU A 171 -22.42 -20.35 -11.67
N PRO A 172 -23.11 -21.37 -11.10
CA PRO A 172 -24.57 -21.52 -11.28
C PRO A 172 -25.40 -20.32 -10.84
N ARG A 173 -24.87 -19.54 -9.89
CA ARG A 173 -25.51 -18.35 -9.34
C ARG A 173 -24.86 -17.04 -9.80
N ALA A 174 -24.08 -17.07 -10.88
CA ALA A 174 -23.50 -15.85 -11.44
C ALA A 174 -24.59 -14.79 -11.67
N PHE A 175 -24.35 -13.58 -11.20
CA PHE A 175 -25.24 -12.41 -11.33
C PHE A 175 -26.63 -12.53 -10.68
N MET A 176 -26.92 -13.59 -9.91
CA MET A 176 -28.23 -13.78 -9.27
C MET A 176 -28.60 -12.63 -8.32
N TYR A 177 -27.62 -12.02 -7.66
CA TYR A 177 -27.81 -10.85 -6.80
C TYR A 177 -28.50 -9.66 -7.49
N ARG A 178 -28.44 -9.57 -8.84
CA ARG A 178 -29.09 -8.48 -9.59
C ARG A 178 -30.60 -8.61 -9.69
N SER A 179 -31.13 -9.83 -9.56
CA SER A 179 -32.55 -10.14 -9.69
C SER A 179 -33.23 -10.47 -8.36
N GLN A 180 -32.51 -10.42 -7.24
CA GLN A 180 -33.06 -10.70 -5.91
C GLN A 180 -33.64 -9.43 -5.28
N GLU A 181 -34.88 -9.53 -4.80
CA GLU A 181 -35.55 -8.43 -4.09
C GLU A 181 -34.95 -8.17 -2.70
N ASN A 182 -34.55 -9.25 -1.99
CA ASN A 182 -33.97 -9.17 -0.65
C ASN A 182 -32.44 -9.24 -0.66
N PHE A 183 -31.81 -8.59 -1.64
CA PHE A 183 -30.36 -8.63 -1.79
C PHE A 183 -29.64 -7.87 -0.65
N GLN A 184 -28.87 -8.60 0.15
CA GLN A 184 -28.00 -8.02 1.17
C GLN A 184 -26.57 -7.83 0.64
N LYS A 185 -26.15 -6.57 0.54
CA LYS A 185 -24.76 -6.19 0.27
C LYS A 185 -23.87 -6.53 1.46
N CYS A 186 -22.60 -6.75 1.18
CA CYS A 186 -21.61 -6.87 2.25
C CYS A 186 -21.38 -5.54 2.97
N ASP A 187 -20.98 -5.62 4.24
CA ASP A 187 -20.75 -4.46 5.09
C ASP A 187 -19.32 -3.93 4.95
N TRP A 188 -19.17 -2.98 4.03
CA TRP A 188 -17.91 -2.26 3.83
C TRP A 188 -17.57 -1.30 4.97
N ASN A 189 -18.58 -0.74 5.64
CA ASN A 189 -18.38 0.25 6.69
C ASN A 189 -17.68 -0.41 7.87
N ARG A 190 -18.16 -1.60 8.28
CA ARG A 190 -17.51 -2.41 9.31
C ARG A 190 -16.05 -2.71 9.01
N TYR A 191 -15.72 -3.00 7.75
CA TYR A 191 -14.34 -3.23 7.35
C TYR A 191 -13.49 -1.96 7.45
N VAL A 192 -13.99 -0.83 6.96
CA VAL A 192 -13.29 0.46 7.03
C VAL A 192 -13.08 0.88 8.48
N ASP A 193 -14.09 0.78 9.33
CA ASP A 193 -14.01 1.10 10.75
C ASP A 193 -12.94 0.25 11.45
N ARG A 194 -12.88 -1.05 11.13
CA ARG A 194 -11.85 -1.95 11.66
C ARG A 194 -10.45 -1.58 11.21
N ILE A 195 -10.27 -1.22 9.94
CA ILE A 195 -8.97 -0.77 9.43
C ILE A 195 -8.56 0.54 10.09
N HIS A 196 -9.50 1.47 10.28
CA HIS A 196 -9.25 2.74 10.96
C HIS A 196 -8.84 2.53 12.43
N GLU A 197 -9.53 1.64 13.15
CA GLU A 197 -9.17 1.25 14.53
C GLU A 197 -7.75 0.69 14.62
N LEU A 198 -7.37 -0.21 13.70
CA LEU A 198 -6.03 -0.78 13.64
C LEU A 198 -4.97 0.29 13.34
N GLN A 199 -5.25 1.21 12.42
CA GLN A 199 -4.37 2.33 12.10
C GLN A 199 -4.18 3.27 13.30
N MET A 200 -5.26 3.63 13.98
CA MET A 200 -5.18 4.46 15.20
C MET A 200 -4.38 3.77 16.29
N THR A 201 -4.60 2.47 16.52
CA THR A 201 -3.85 1.69 17.51
C THR A 201 -2.36 1.64 17.17
N GLN A 202 -2.03 1.46 15.89
CA GLN A 202 -0.65 1.47 15.41
C GLN A 202 0.02 2.82 15.65
N MET A 203 -0.63 3.92 15.22
CA MET A 203 -0.13 5.27 15.44
C MET A 203 0.02 5.61 16.93
N MET A 204 -0.90 5.16 17.78
CA MET A 204 -0.78 5.33 19.23
C MET A 204 0.40 4.55 19.80
N SER A 205 0.68 3.33 19.31
CA SER A 205 1.83 2.55 19.76
C SER A 205 3.16 3.17 19.36
N GLU A 206 3.28 3.66 18.11
CA GLU A 206 4.50 4.33 17.63
C GLU A 206 4.77 5.63 18.40
N ASN A 207 3.72 6.36 18.77
CA ASN A 207 3.83 7.57 19.59
C ASN A 207 4.15 7.27 21.07
N MET A 208 3.94 6.04 21.56
CA MET A 208 4.29 5.63 22.94
C MET A 208 5.71 5.10 23.07
N GLU A 209 6.35 4.64 21.98
CA GLU A 209 7.74 4.16 22.02
C GLU A 209 8.76 5.28 22.30
N ASP A 210 8.42 6.55 22.05
CA ASP A 210 9.26 7.72 22.32
C ASP A 210 8.94 8.41 23.67
N VAL A 211 7.94 7.93 24.42
CA VAL A 211 7.58 8.50 25.72
C VAL A 211 8.32 7.75 26.82
N SER A 212 9.48 8.27 27.23
CA SER A 212 10.11 7.91 28.49
C SER A 212 9.24 8.42 29.63
N VAL A 213 8.34 7.58 30.14
CA VAL A 213 7.55 7.87 31.33
C VAL A 213 8.53 7.88 32.52
N PRO A 214 8.83 9.03 33.14
CA PRO A 214 9.68 9.03 34.32
C PRO A 214 8.98 8.22 35.41
N VAL A 215 9.69 7.25 35.97
CA VAL A 215 9.20 6.49 37.11
C VAL A 215 8.91 7.49 38.22
N PRO A 216 7.69 7.55 38.78
CA PRO A 216 7.41 8.44 39.89
C PRO A 216 8.37 8.09 41.03
N GLU A 217 9.22 9.05 41.40
CA GLU A 217 10.07 8.90 42.56
C GLU A 217 9.18 8.63 43.79
N SER A 218 9.67 7.72 44.64
CA SER A 218 8.95 7.20 45.80
C SER A 218 8.25 8.30 46.58
N ARG A 219 7.04 7.95 47.05
CA ARG A 219 6.19 8.74 47.96
C ARG A 219 7.07 9.57 48.90
N PRO A 220 6.95 10.91 48.92
CA PRO A 220 7.71 11.73 49.85
C PRO A 220 7.45 11.20 51.27
N GLU A 221 8.53 10.92 52.00
CA GLU A 221 8.45 10.55 53.41
C GLU A 221 7.67 11.66 54.10
N SER A 222 6.52 11.27 54.66
CA SER A 222 5.73 12.17 55.45
C SER A 222 6.52 12.34 56.74
N ASP A 223 7.19 13.47 56.92
CA ASP A 223 7.79 13.82 58.19
C ASP A 223 6.73 13.60 59.26
N GLU A 224 7.03 12.71 60.20
CA GLU A 224 6.20 12.34 61.34
C GLU A 224 6.22 13.49 62.37
N ASP A 225 5.98 14.73 61.93
CA ASP A 225 5.81 15.86 62.81
C ASP A 225 4.35 15.92 63.25
N GLU A 226 4.16 15.43 64.47
CA GLU A 226 3.01 15.64 65.35
C GLU A 226 1.65 15.24 64.79
N ILE A 227 1.33 13.95 64.98
CA ILE A 227 -0.06 13.54 65.21
C ILE A 227 -0.53 14.28 66.47
N SER A 228 -1.07 15.49 66.30
CA SER A 228 -1.93 16.10 67.30
C SER A 228 -3.20 15.26 67.37
N THR A 229 -3.35 14.52 68.46
CA THR A 229 -4.44 13.58 68.76
C THR A 229 -5.81 14.25 68.98
N GLU A 230 -6.09 15.37 68.34
CA GLU A 230 -7.37 16.09 68.47
C GLU A 230 -8.24 16.07 67.20
N ALA A 231 -7.76 15.53 66.08
CA ALA A 231 -8.51 15.54 64.81
C ALA A 231 -9.16 14.19 64.44
N THR A 232 -9.45 13.31 65.41
CA THR A 232 -10.29 12.10 65.19
C THR A 232 -11.66 12.16 65.86
N ALA A 233 -12.03 13.30 66.45
CA ALA A 233 -13.42 13.56 66.82
C ALA A 233 -14.04 14.51 65.79
N SER A 234 -15.17 14.10 65.21
CA SER A 234 -16.08 14.88 64.35
C SER A 234 -15.89 14.73 62.84
N ILE A 235 -16.11 13.52 62.33
CA ILE A 235 -16.91 13.39 61.10
C ILE A 235 -18.36 13.64 61.53
N THR A 236 -18.68 14.91 61.72
CA THR A 236 -20.07 15.38 61.83
C THR A 236 -20.34 16.18 60.56
N ALA A 237 -21.46 15.86 59.94
CA ALA A 237 -21.96 16.50 58.73
C ALA A 237 -22.02 18.04 58.87
N ASP A 238 -22.03 18.69 57.71
CA ASP A 238 -22.24 20.12 57.49
C ASP A 238 -21.10 21.05 57.91
N ARG A 239 -20.10 21.17 57.03
CA ARG A 239 -19.29 22.37 56.92
C ARG A 239 -19.57 23.01 55.55
N PRO A 240 -20.04 24.27 55.47
CA PRO A 240 -20.35 24.89 54.19
C PRO A 240 -19.08 25.02 53.35
N LEU A 241 -19.19 24.71 52.06
CA LEU A 241 -18.12 24.88 51.09
C LEU A 241 -17.65 26.33 51.17
N ILE A 242 -16.37 26.50 51.49
CA ILE A 242 -15.72 27.81 51.48
C ILE A 242 -15.81 28.31 50.05
N ASP A 243 -16.49 29.44 49.87
CA ASP A 243 -16.66 30.14 48.60
C ASP A 243 -15.29 30.67 48.14
N ARG A 244 -14.53 29.82 47.45
CA ARG A 244 -13.23 30.20 46.87
C ARG A 244 -13.50 30.76 45.47
N PRO A 245 -13.02 31.96 45.13
CA PRO A 245 -13.22 32.51 43.80
C PRO A 245 -12.42 31.67 42.77
N ILE A 246 -13.11 30.78 42.06
CA ILE A 246 -12.55 30.00 40.96
C ILE A 246 -12.61 30.87 39.69
N ARG A 247 -11.45 31.24 39.15
CA ARG A 247 -11.37 31.92 37.86
C ARG A 247 -11.48 30.90 36.74
N ILE A 248 -12.68 30.77 36.16
CA ILE A 248 -12.89 29.98 34.96
C ILE A 248 -12.25 30.73 33.78
N ILE A 249 -11.15 30.18 33.24
CA ILE A 249 -10.50 30.71 32.04
C ILE A 249 -10.78 29.72 30.91
N GLY A 250 -11.73 30.06 30.03
CA GLY A 250 -12.07 29.28 28.85
C GLY A 250 -13.36 29.78 28.20
N THR A 251 -13.40 29.84 26.87
CA THR A 251 -14.61 30.21 26.14
C THR A 251 -15.68 29.13 26.33
N PRO A 252 -16.94 29.47 26.68
CA PRO A 252 -18.00 28.47 26.81
C PRO A 252 -18.28 27.85 25.43
N PHE A 253 -18.11 26.53 25.33
CA PHE A 253 -18.19 25.78 24.06
C PHE A 253 -19.60 25.29 23.71
N LEU A 254 -20.65 25.89 24.29
CA LEU A 254 -22.03 25.44 24.09
C LEU A 254 -22.92 26.62 23.69
N PRO A 255 -23.63 26.58 22.55
CA PRO A 255 -24.65 27.57 22.23
C PRO A 255 -25.85 27.39 23.17
N ALA A 256 -26.38 28.50 23.70
CA ALA A 256 -27.56 28.50 24.53
C ALA A 256 -28.78 28.03 23.72
N GLN A 257 -29.45 26.97 24.18
CA GLN A 257 -30.76 26.56 23.68
C GLN A 257 -31.76 27.69 23.95
N SER A 258 -32.23 28.38 22.92
CA SER A 258 -33.33 29.33 23.04
C SER A 258 -34.64 28.55 23.13
N SER A 259 -35.24 28.51 24.32
CA SER A 259 -36.64 28.14 24.49
C SER A 259 -37.51 29.22 23.87
N ALA A 260 -38.14 28.90 22.74
CA ALA A 260 -39.18 29.71 22.12
C ALA A 260 -40.44 29.71 23.01
N GLN A 261 -41.04 30.88 23.15
CA GLN A 261 -42.37 31.09 23.70
C GLN A 261 -43.21 31.81 22.65
#